data_AF-A0A450ZB66-F1
#
_entry.id   AF-A0A450ZB66-F1
#
_cell.length_a   1.000
_cell.length_b   1.000
_cell.length_c   1.000
_cell.angle_alpha   90.00
_cell.angle_beta   90.00
_cell.angle_gamma   90.00
#
_symmetry.space_group_name_H-M   'P 1'
#
loop_
_entity.id
_entity.type
_entity.pdbx_description
1 polymer ?
#
loop_
_entity_poly.entity_id
_entity_poly.type
_entity_poly.pdbx_seq_one_letter_code
_entity_poly.pdbx_strand_id
1 'polypeptide(L)' 'MEACANSNRWYRIFTEMGHIVRLIAPQLVKPFVKSNNKNDAIDAEALCEAVQRPRMRFVSPKSIEQQDIQSIQRIREGAI' A
#
# COMPACT_ATOMS: atom_id res chain seq x y z
N MET A 1 4.38 1.18 -4.70
CA MET A 1 3.21 1.95 -4.23
C MET A 1 2.97 1.63 -2.77
N GLU A 2 2.46 2.57 -1.98
CA GLU A 2 2.07 2.31 -0.60
C GLU A 2 0.77 1.49 -0.53
N ALA A 3 0.70 0.54 0.40
CA ALA A 3 -0.49 -0.28 0.66
C ALA A 3 -1.55 0.50 1.46
N CYS A 4 -2.30 1.37 0.77
CA CYS A 4 -3.44 2.11 1.29
C CYS A 4 -4.79 1.40 0.98
N ALA A 5 -5.91 1.95 1.44
CA ALA A 5 -7.24 1.34 1.22
C ALA A 5 -7.55 1.04 -0.26
N ASN A 6 -7.14 1.93 -1.17
CA ASN A 6 -7.40 1.79 -2.60
C ASN A 6 -6.25 1.14 -3.39
N SER A 7 -5.18 0.74 -2.71
CA SER A 7 -3.97 0.22 -3.38
C SER A 7 -4.22 -1.08 -4.14
N ASN A 8 -5.11 -1.96 -3.66
CA ASN A 8 -5.43 -3.21 -4.36
C ASN A 8 -6.13 -2.97 -5.70
N ARG A 9 -7.00 -1.96 -5.80
CA ARG A 9 -7.64 -1.58 -7.07
C ARG A 9 -6.60 -1.10 -8.07
N TRP A 10 -5.73 -0.18 -7.64
CA TRP A 10 -4.67 0.34 -8.50
C TRP A 10 -3.64 -0.71 -8.89
N TYR A 11 -3.30 -1.62 -7.98
CA TYR A 11 -2.44 -2.77 -8.29
C TYR A 11 -2.96 -3.55 -9.48
N ARG A 12 -4.26 -3.90 -9.48
CA ARG A 12 -4.88 -4.66 -10.57
C ARG A 12 -4.85 -3.88 -11.88
N ILE A 13 -5.28 -2.63 -11.87
CA ILE A 13 -5.29 -1.76 -13.06
C ILE A 13 -3.90 -1.62 -13.67
N PHE A 14 -2.88 -1.32 -12.85
CA PHE A 14 -1.51 -1.18 -13.36
C PHE A 14 -0.91 -2.50 -13.83
N THR A 15 -1.29 -3.62 -13.21
CA THR A 15 -0.88 -4.96 -13.66
C THR A 15 -1.51 -5.29 -15.02
N GLU A 16 -2.79 -4.97 -15.23
CA GLU A 16 -3.49 -5.12 -16.52
C GLU A 16 -2.84 -4.26 -17.62
N MET A 17 -2.30 -3.09 -17.25
CA MET A 17 -1.52 -2.24 -18.17
C MET A 17 -0.09 -2.75 -18.43
N GLY A 18 0.31 -3.91 -17.86
CA GLY A 18 1.62 -4.52 -18.06
C GLY A 18 2.72 -4.02 -17.11
N HIS A 19 2.38 -3.28 -16.06
CA HIS A 19 3.37 -2.81 -15.09
C HIS A 19 3.62 -3.84 -13.98
N ILE A 20 4.89 -3.94 -13.55
CA ILE A 20 5.26 -4.71 -12.37
C ILE A 20 5.04 -3.85 -11.13
N VAL A 21 3.92 -4.09 -10.44
CA VAL A 21 3.56 -3.35 -9.24
C VAL A 21 4.08 -4.05 -8.00
N ARG A 22 4.68 -3.30 -7.07
CA ARG A 22 5.06 -3.77 -5.74
C ARG A 22 4.43 -2.88 -4.68
N LEU A 23 3.80 -3.50 -3.67
CA LEU A 23 3.15 -2.79 -2.56
C LEU A 23 4.04 -2.82 -1.31
N ILE A 24 4.23 -1.66 -0.68
CA ILE A 24 4.97 -1.52 0.58
C ILE A 24 3.99 -1.17 1.68
N ALA A 25 4.07 -1.84 2.84
CA ALA A 25 3.21 -1.52 3.99
C ALA A 25 3.49 -0.09 4.49
N PRO A 26 2.46 0.69 4.87
CA PRO A 26 2.62 2.07 5.35
C PRO A 26 3.56 2.17 6.56
N GLN A 27 3.56 1.15 7.42
CA GLN A 27 4.45 1.05 8.57
C GLN A 27 5.93 1.01 8.20
N LEU A 28 6.27 0.52 7.00
CA LEU A 28 7.64 0.48 6.49
C LEU A 28 8.03 1.75 5.75
N VAL A 29 7.06 2.56 5.31
CA VAL A 29 7.31 3.86 4.66
C VAL A 29 7.47 4.97 5.71
N LYS A 30 6.68 4.91 6.79
CA LYS A 30 6.64 5.92 7.87
C LYS A 30 8.03 6.37 8.39
N PRO A 31 9.02 5.49 8.61
CA PRO A 31 10.35 5.90 9.09
C PRO A 31 11.12 6.81 8.12
N PHE A 32 10.74 6.86 6.84
CA PHE A 32 11.39 7.64 5.80
C PHE A 32 10.69 8.99 5.53
N VAL A 33 9.61 9.30 6.25
CA VAL A 33 8.88 10.56 6.14
C VAL A 33 9.65 11.65 6.88
N LYS A 34 10.20 12.62 6.15
CA LYS A 34 11.13 13.64 6.67
C LYS A 34 10.49 14.74 7.51
N SER A 35 9.17 14.94 7.40
CA SER A 35 8.43 15.98 8.11
C SER A 35 7.06 15.48 8.54
N ASN A 36 6.57 15.97 9.68
CA ASN A 36 5.25 15.61 10.20
C ASN A 36 4.09 16.29 9.44
N ASN A 37 4.41 17.14 8.45
CA ASN A 37 3.40 17.72 7.57
C ASN A 37 3.05 16.72 6.46
N LYS A 38 1.76 16.38 6.32
CA LYS A 38 1.29 15.41 5.36
C LYS A 38 1.15 16.06 3.98
N ASN A 39 1.93 15.58 3.02
CA ASN A 39 1.86 16.01 1.62
C ASN A 39 2.25 14.83 0.72
N ASP A 40 1.53 14.65 -0.38
CA ASP A 40 1.76 13.58 -1.36
C ASP A 40 3.21 13.58 -1.89
N ALA A 41 3.82 14.77 -2.03
CA ALA A 41 5.23 14.88 -2.46
C ALA A 41 6.20 14.25 -1.44
N ILE A 42 5.93 14.43 -0.15
CA ILE A 42 6.76 13.88 0.94
C ILE A 42 6.55 12.37 1.04
N ASP A 43 5.30 11.92 0.90
CA ASP A 43 4.96 10.48 0.91
C ASP A 43 5.61 9.75 -0.30
N ALA A 44 5.63 10.38 -1.47
CA ALA A 44 6.29 9.85 -2.66
C ALA A 44 7.81 9.73 -2.48
N GLU A 45 8.45 10.76 -1.90
CA GLU A 45 9.88 10.73 -1.59
C GLU A 45 10.21 9.61 -0.59
N ALA A 46 9.46 9.51 0.50
CA ALA A 46 9.62 8.47 1.51
C ALA A 46 9.48 7.07 0.91
N LEU A 47 8.52 6.87 0.01
CA LEU A 47 8.32 5.61 -0.70
C LEU A 47 9.51 5.27 -1.63
N CYS A 48 10.05 6.27 -2.33
CA CYS A 48 11.23 6.13 -3.18
C CYS A 48 12.49 5.79 -2.37
N GLU A 49 12.62 6.30 -1.15
CA GLU A 49 13.71 5.93 -0.25
C GLU A 49 13.52 4.52 0.31
N ALA A 50 12.30 4.19 0.74
CA ALA A 50 11.94 2.88 1.27
C ALA A 50 12.27 1.76 0.27
N VAL A 51 11.87 1.91 -1.00
CA VAL A 51 12.07 0.85 -2.02
C VAL A 51 13.54 0.55 -2.31
N GLN A 52 14.45 1.48 -2.05
CA GLN A 52 15.89 1.29 -2.26
C GLN A 52 16.57 0.48 -1.16
N ARG A 53 15.89 0.21 -0.04
CA ARG A 53 16.49 -0.52 1.08
C ARG A 53 16.68 -2.01 0.71
N PRO A 54 17.89 -2.59 0.88
CA PRO A 54 18.19 -3.97 0.44
C PRO A 54 17.29 -5.06 1.07
N ARG A 55 16.75 -4.80 2.26
CA ARG A 55 15.87 -5.73 3.00
C ARG A 55 14.41 -5.27 3.00
N MET A 56 14.00 -4.47 2.01
CA MET A 56 12.62 -4.01 1.93
C MET A 56 11.67 -5.17 1.70
N ARG A 57 10.56 -5.17 2.43
CA ARG A 57 9.52 -6.19 2.35
C ARG A 57 8.30 -5.64 1.62
N PHE A 58 7.75 -6.45 0.75
CA PHE A 58 6.55 -6.13 0.00
C PHE A 58 5.37 -6.93 0.54
N VAL A 59 4.18 -6.35 0.49
CA VAL A 59 2.94 -7.02 0.85
C VAL A 59 2.26 -7.56 -0.40
N SER A 60 1.66 -8.74 -0.28
CA SER A 60 0.88 -9.32 -1.36
C SER A 60 -0.41 -8.51 -1.56
N PRO A 61 -0.78 -8.20 -2.81
CA PRO A 61 -2.08 -7.62 -3.12
C PRO A 61 -3.19 -8.62 -2.78
N LYS A 62 -4.39 -8.10 -2.49
CA LYS A 62 -5.59 -8.91 -2.31
C LYS A 62 -6.36 -9.02 -3.62
N SER A 63 -6.85 -10.23 -3.88
CA SER A 63 -7.93 -10.46 -4.85
C SER A 63 -9.21 -9.75 -4.41
N ILE A 64 -10.18 -9.66 -5.32
CA ILE A 64 -11.48 -9.03 -5.03
C ILE A 64 -12.18 -9.83 -3.93
N GLU A 65 -12.17 -11.15 -4.05
CA GLU A 65 -12.75 -12.10 -3.11
C GLU A 65 -12.13 -11.98 -1.71
N GLN A 66 -10.80 -11.84 -1.62
CA GLN A 66 -10.13 -11.59 -0.33
C GLN A 66 -10.49 -10.22 0.26
N GLN A 67 -10.70 -9.20 -0.58
CA GLN A 67 -11.10 -7.87 -0.16
C GLN A 67 -12.56 -7.85 0.33
N ASP A 68 -13.44 -8.65 -0.29
CA ASP A 68 -14.83 -8.81 0.10
C ASP A 68 -14.94 -9.55 1.45
N ILE A 69 -14.22 -10.67 1.60
CA ILE A 69 -14.16 -11.40 2.87
C ILE A 69 -13.65 -10.48 3.98
N GLN A 70 -12.59 -9.69 3.72
CA GLN A 70 -12.08 -8.73 4.71
C GLN A 70 -13.15 -7.69 5.09
N SER A 71 -13.90 -7.18 4.12
CA SER A 71 -14.97 -6.20 4.36
C SER A 71 -16.05 -6.79 5.27
N ILE A 72 -16.48 -8.03 5.02
CA ILE A 72 -17.45 -8.74 5.87
C ILE A 72 -16.93 -8.92 7.30
N GLN A 73 -15.65 -9.30 7.47
CA GLN A 73 -15.06 -9.42 8.81
C GLN A 73 -15.04 -8.08 9.55
N ARG A 74 -14.70 -6.98 8.87
CA ARG A 74 -14.74 -5.65 9.50
C ARG A 74 -16.14 -5.20 9.89
N ILE A 75 -17.18 -5.55 9.10
CA ILE A 75 -18.58 -5.28 9.48
C ILE A 75 -18.88 -5.98 10.81
N ARG A 76 -18.50 -7.26 10.92
CA ARG A 76 -18.75 -8.08 12.12
C ARG A 76 -18.00 -7.57 13.34
N GLU A 77 -16.80 -7.05 13.16
CA GLU A 77 -15.98 -6.47 14.22
C GLU A 77 -16.46 -5.06 14.65
N GLY A 78 -17.45 -4.47 13.96
CA GLY A 78 -17.88 -3.08 14.19
C GLY A 78 -16.78 -2.06 13.83
N ALA A 79 -15.84 -2.45 12.96
CA ALA A 79 -14.64 -1.69 12.62
C ALA A 79 -14.79 -0.90 11.30
N ILE A 80 -16.02 -0.47 10.98
CA ILE A 80 -16.38 0.30 9.79
C ILE A 80 -16.92 1.66 10.22
#